data_AF-A0A6A0QV05-F1
#
_entry.id   AF-A0A6A0QV05-F1
#
_cell.length_a   1.000
_cell.length_b   1.000
_cell.length_c   1.000
_cell.angle_alpha   90.00
_cell.angle_beta   90.00
_cell.angle_gamma   90.00
#
_symmetry.space_group_name_H-M   'P 1'
#
loop_
_entity.id
_entity.type
_entity.pdbx_description
1 polymer ?
#
loop_
_entity_poly.entity_id
_entity_poly.type
_entity_poly.pdbx_seq_one_letter_code
_entity_poly.pdbx_strand_id
1 'polypeptide(L)' 'MSFTRQEQAQAILAGKARRMASAVLGRQATTGSDFREALTVERIYLISEVRDDEALRALGRSI' A
#
# COMPACT_ATOMS: atom_id res chain seq x y z
N MET A 1 -31.51 0.58 -1.34
CA MET A 1 -30.58 1.63 -0.85
C MET A 1 -29.60 1.91 -1.97
N SER A 2 -29.52 3.16 -2.47
CA SER A 2 -28.55 3.54 -3.51
C SER A 2 -27.34 4.17 -2.84
N PHE A 3 -26.15 3.62 -3.09
CA PHE A 3 -24.90 4.19 -2.58
C PHE A 3 -24.58 5.49 -3.28
N THR A 4 -24.08 6.47 -2.53
CA THR A 4 -23.50 7.68 -3.08
C THR A 4 -22.28 7.35 -3.94
N ARG A 5 -21.94 8.22 -4.91
CA ARG A 5 -20.73 8.07 -5.72
C ARG A 5 -19.46 7.98 -4.86
N GLN A 6 -19.44 8.68 -3.72
CA GLN A 6 -18.32 8.66 -2.78
C GLN A 6 -18.17 7.29 -2.10
N GLU A 7 -19.26 6.69 -1.63
CA GLU A 7 -19.23 5.34 -1.03
C GLU A 7 -18.79 4.28 -2.04
N GLN A 8 -19.25 4.38 -3.29
CA GLN A 8 -18.81 3.49 -4.37
C GLN A 8 -17.31 3.63 -4.65
N ALA A 9 -16.81 4.87 -4.72
CA ALA A 9 -15.39 5.13 -4.90
C ALA A 9 -14.55 4.57 -3.74
N GLN A 10 -15.00 4.76 -2.49
CA GLN A 10 -14.34 4.20 -1.31
C GLN A 10 -14.32 2.67 -1.32
N ALA A 11 -15.42 2.02 -1.70
CA ALA A 11 -15.48 0.56 -1.81
C ALA A 11 -14.51 0.03 -2.89
N ILE A 12 -14.41 0.71 -4.04
CA ILE A 12 -13.46 0.36 -5.10
C ILE A 12 -12.02 0.50 -4.60
N LEU A 13 -11.70 1.61 -3.94
CA LEU A 13 -10.36 1.87 -3.39
C LEU A 13 -9.99 0.84 -2.33
N ALA A 14 -10.90 0.53 -1.41
CA ALA A 14 -10.69 -0.49 -0.38
C ALA A 14 -10.47 -1.88 -1.00
N GLY A 15 -11.24 -2.24 -2.03
CA GLY A 15 -11.07 -3.48 -2.76
C GLY A 15 -9.71 -3.57 -3.47
N LYS A 16 -9.25 -2.47 -4.09
CA LYS A 16 -7.92 -2.38 -4.71
C LYS A 16 -6.81 -2.53 -3.67
N ALA A 17 -6.88 -1.78 -2.56
CA ALA A 17 -5.91 -1.86 -1.48
C ALA A 17 -5.80 -3.29 -0.93
N ARG A 18 -6.94 -3.98 -0.74
CA ARG A 18 -6.95 -5.36 -0.25
C ARG A 18 -6.26 -6.33 -1.18
N ARG A 19 -6.51 -6.25 -2.49
CA ARG A 19 -5.86 -7.10 -3.49
C ARG A 19 -4.36 -6.88 -3.51
N MET A 20 -3.91 -5.62 -3.47
CA MET A 20 -2.49 -5.28 -3.44
C MET A 20 -1.81 -5.83 -2.17
N ALA A 21 -2.35 -5.52 -0.99
CA ALA A 21 -1.77 -6.01 0.26
C ALA A 21 -1.74 -7.54 0.33
N SER A 22 -2.78 -8.22 -0.17
CA SER A 22 -2.79 -9.68 -0.17
C SER A 22 -1.73 -10.29 -1.09
N ALA A 23 -1.47 -9.66 -2.23
CA ALA A 23 -0.43 -10.10 -3.16
C ALA A 23 0.97 -9.96 -2.53
N VAL A 24 1.24 -8.83 -1.88
CA VAL A 24 2.52 -8.56 -1.20
C VAL A 24 2.76 -9.55 -0.05
N LEU A 25 1.74 -9.83 0.76
CA LEU A 25 1.87 -10.69 1.94
C LEU A 25 1.79 -12.19 1.63
N GLY A 26 1.35 -12.59 0.43
CA GLY A 26 1.08 -13.99 0.10
C GLY A 26 -0.09 -14.61 0.90
N ARG A 27 -0.91 -13.79 1.57
CA ARG A 27 -2.09 -14.20 2.34
C ARG A 27 -3.18 -13.13 2.28
N GLN A 28 -4.41 -13.49 2.61
CA GLN A 28 -5.51 -12.53 2.61
C GLN A 28 -5.32 -11.41 3.64
N ALA A 29 -5.29 -10.16 3.20
CA ALA A 29 -5.28 -8.97 4.05
C ALA A 29 -6.72 -8.62 4.48
N THR A 30 -6.98 -8.54 5.78
CA THR A 30 -8.32 -8.25 6.33
C THR A 30 -8.32 -7.13 7.36
N THR A 31 -7.16 -6.81 7.93
CA THR A 31 -7.01 -5.85 9.02
C THR A 31 -6.13 -4.66 8.62
N GLY A 32 -6.26 -3.56 9.37
CA GLY A 32 -5.34 -2.41 9.28
C GLY A 32 -3.87 -2.79 9.46
N SER A 33 -3.58 -3.85 10.22
CA SER A 33 -2.21 -4.32 10.42
C SER A 33 -1.61 -4.93 9.16
N ASP A 34 -2.40 -5.71 8.41
CA ASP A 34 -1.96 -6.33 7.15
C ASP A 34 -1.59 -5.26 6.11
N PHE A 35 -2.38 -4.18 6.04
CA PHE A 35 -2.06 -3.07 5.12
C PHE A 35 -0.74 -2.37 5.48
N ARG A 36 -0.46 -2.18 6.77
CA ARG A 36 0.81 -1.57 7.23
C ARG A 36 2.00 -2.48 6.99
N GLU A 37 1.82 -3.78 7.20
CA GLU A 37 2.83 -4.80 6.92
C GLU A 37 3.18 -4.81 5.42
N ALA A 38 2.16 -4.88 4.55
CA ALA A 38 2.35 -4.83 3.10
C ALA A 38 3.08 -3.55 2.65
N LEU A 39 2.68 -2.39 3.18
CA LEU A 39 3.36 -1.12 2.91
C LEU A 39 4.83 -1.13 3.34
N THR A 40 5.14 -1.80 4.45
CA THR A 40 6.50 -1.92 4.95
C THR A 40 7.35 -2.80 4.04
N VAL A 41 6.81 -3.93 3.59
CA VAL A 41 7.49 -4.85 2.65
C VAL A 41 7.78 -4.15 1.32
N GLU A 42 6.79 -3.48 0.72
CA GLU A 42 6.97 -2.70 -0.50
C GLU A 42 8.05 -1.61 -0.34
N ARG A 43 8.07 -0.93 0.81
CA ARG A 43 9.09 0.07 1.11
C ARG A 43 10.50 -0.52 1.17
N ILE A 44 10.66 -1.70 1.78
CA ILE A 44 11.95 -2.40 1.82
C ILE A 44 12.39 -2.77 0.42
N TYR A 45 11.48 -3.30 -0.40
CA TYR A 45 11.75 -3.66 -1.78
C TYR A 45 12.22 -2.43 -2.59
N LEU A 46 11.50 -1.31 -2.49
CA LEU A 46 11.86 -0.05 -3.15
C LEU A 46 13.25 0.45 -2.71
N ILE A 47 13.56 0.40 -1.42
CA ILE A 47 14.89 0.76 -0.90
C ILE A 47 15.98 -0.18 -1.45
N SER A 48 15.67 -1.47 -1.62
CA SER A 48 16.63 -2.42 -2.17
C SER A 48 16.90 -2.22 -3.67
N GLU A 49 15.90 -1.73 -4.43
CA GLU A 49 16.04 -1.41 -5.85
C GLU A 49 16.73 -0.05 -6.07
N VAL A 50 16.45 0.93 -5.21
CA VAL A 50 17.07 2.26 -5.28
C VAL A 50 18.40 2.24 -4.53
N ARG A 51 19.48 1.95 -5.25
CA ARG A 51 20.88 2.00 -4.74
C ARG A 51 21.40 3.40 -4.40
N ASP A 52 20.61 4.44 -4.65
CA ASP A 52 21.01 5.83 -4.52
C ASP A 52 20.21 6.53 -3.40
N ASP A 53 20.91 6.88 -2.32
CA ASP A 53 20.34 7.57 -1.17
C ASP A 53 19.71 8.91 -1.54
N GLU A 54 20.17 9.56 -2.62
CA GLU A 54 19.63 10.84 -3.10
C GLU A 54 18.23 10.66 -3.72
N ALA A 55 18.03 9.57 -4.47
CA ALA A 55 16.73 9.21 -5.03
C ALA A 55 15.71 8.81 -3.94
N LEU A 56 16.17 8.15 -2.86
CA LEU A 56 15.31 7.84 -1.71
C LEU A 56 14.89 9.10 -0.94
N ARG A 57 15.75 10.12 -0.85
CA ARG A 57 15.40 11.42 -0.24
C ARG A 57 14.40 12.20 -1.10
N ALA A 58 14.56 12.18 -2.43
CA ALA A 58 13.65 12.82 -3.37
C ALA A 58 12.22 12.25 -3.33
N LEU A 59 12.06 10.98 -2.92
CA LEU A 59 10.75 10.35 -2.66
C LEU A 59 10.11 10.78 -1.33
N GLY A 60 10.68 11.74 -0.61
CA GLY A 60 10.09 12.34 0.60
C GLY A 60 10.54 11.72 1.92
N ARG A 61 11.72 11.08 1.96
CA ARG A 61 12.29 10.54 3.21
C ARG A 61 12.90 11.68 4.03
N SER A 62 12.15 12.23 4.99
CA SER A 62 12.77 12.91 6.15
C SER A 62 13.38 11.84 7.07
N ILE A 63 14.67 11.98 7.35
CA ILE A 63 15.40 11.18 8.36
C ILE A 63 15.04 11.74 9.73
#